data_AF-A0A3D0ZDC4-F1
#
_entry.id   AF-A0A3D0ZDC4-F1
#
_cell.length_a   1.000
_cell.length_b   1.000
_cell.length_c   1.000
_cell.angle_alpha   90.00
_cell.angle_beta   90.00
_cell.angle_gamma   90.00
#
_symmetry.space_group_name_H-M   'P 1'
#
loop_
_entity.id
_entity.type
_entity.pdbx_description
1 polymer ?
#
loop_
_entity_poly.entity_id
_entity_poly.type
_entity_poly.pdbx_seq_one_letter_code
_entity_poly.pdbx_strand_id
1 'polypeptide(L)'
;MTTMAEGYENDYVKYSLQDMDNTETELNSLVSSWRSGDADYFTRTAEEMNEMWPVLYQSLLVKRNAAWMPRLEEYLATEPVEFVITGVMHMHGPDGLLRQLEDLGCTVEQLR
;
A
#
# COMPACT_ATOMS: atom_id res chain seq x y z
N MET A 1 -18.45 -2.37 4.36
CA MET A 1 -17.76 -3.43 3.59
C MET A 1 -17.56 -2.88 2.20
N THR A 2 -16.33 -2.72 1.74
CA THR A 2 -16.07 -2.46 0.33
C THR A 2 -16.32 -3.74 -0.41
N THR A 3 -17.29 -3.74 -1.30
CA THR A 3 -17.57 -4.83 -2.22
C THR A 3 -16.55 -4.76 -3.35
N MET A 4 -15.40 -5.41 -3.15
CA MET A 4 -14.19 -5.27 -4.00
C MET A 4 -14.41 -5.52 -5.49
N ALA A 5 -15.49 -6.20 -5.88
CA ALA A 5 -15.81 -6.51 -7.27
C ALA A 5 -17.24 -6.12 -7.66
N GLU A 6 -17.95 -5.27 -6.90
CA GLU A 6 -19.32 -4.89 -7.27
C GLU A 6 -19.34 -4.19 -8.64
N GLY A 7 -20.04 -4.81 -9.59
CA GLY A 7 -20.06 -4.38 -10.99
C GLY A 7 -18.90 -4.87 -11.86
N TYR A 8 -17.95 -5.63 -11.31
CA TYR A 8 -16.79 -6.20 -12.00
C TYR A 8 -16.55 -7.68 -11.63
N GLU A 9 -17.57 -8.38 -11.14
CA GLU A 9 -17.44 -9.71 -10.53
C GLU A 9 -16.88 -10.75 -11.50
N ASN A 10 -17.35 -10.74 -12.75
CA ASN A 10 -16.89 -11.67 -13.77
C ASN A 10 -15.45 -11.40 -14.18
N ASP A 11 -15.04 -10.13 -14.29
CA ASP A 11 -13.68 -9.76 -14.65
C ASP A 11 -12.71 -10.15 -13.52
N TYR A 12 -13.12 -9.96 -12.27
CA TYR A 12 -12.36 -10.41 -11.10
C TYR A 12 -12.14 -11.93 -11.12
N VAL A 13 -13.20 -12.73 -11.30
CA VAL A 13 -13.08 -14.20 -11.35
C VAL A 13 -12.20 -14.64 -12.53
N LYS A 14 -12.37 -14.04 -13.70
CA LYS A 14 -11.58 -14.36 -14.88
C LYS A 14 -10.10 -14.04 -14.68
N TYR A 15 -9.80 -12.89 -14.10
CA TYR A 15 -8.44 -12.49 -13.74
C TYR A 15 -7.83 -13.47 -12.73
N SER A 16 -8.56 -13.81 -11.65
CA SER A 16 -8.07 -14.77 -10.65
C SER A 16 -7.75 -16.16 -11.24
N LEU A 17 -8.55 -16.62 -12.21
CA LEU A 17 -8.29 -17.90 -12.90
C LEU A 17 -7.06 -17.82 -13.82
N GLN A 18 -6.84 -16.69 -14.48
CA GLN A 18 -5.66 -16.47 -15.32
C GLN A 18 -4.38 -16.38 -14.50
N ASP A 19 -4.49 -15.83 -13.29
CA ASP A 19 -3.36 -15.54 -12.42
C ASP A 19 -2.97 -16.70 -11.47
N MET A 20 -3.79 -17.75 -11.44
CA MET A 20 -3.65 -18.86 -10.51
C MET A 20 -2.28 -19.58 -10.63
N ASP A 21 -1.74 -19.67 -11.84
CA ASP A 21 -0.43 -20.29 -12.08
C ASP A 21 0.75 -19.38 -11.64
N ASN A 22 0.52 -18.07 -11.52
CA ASN A 22 1.53 -17.10 -11.11
C ASN A 22 1.54 -16.87 -9.60
N THR A 23 0.45 -17.20 -8.90
CA THR A 23 0.22 -16.87 -7.48
C THR A 23 1.40 -17.26 -6.57
N GLU A 24 2.01 -18.44 -6.75
CA GLU A 24 3.16 -18.85 -5.94
C GLU A 24 4.38 -17.96 -6.19
N THR A 25 4.66 -17.64 -7.46
CA THR A 25 5.79 -16.79 -7.84
C THR A 25 5.61 -15.37 -7.30
N GLU A 26 4.41 -14.82 -7.42
CA GLU A 26 4.10 -13.48 -6.92
C GLU A 26 4.18 -13.39 -5.39
N LEU A 27 3.68 -14.41 -4.67
CA LEU A 27 3.80 -14.47 -3.22
C LEU A 27 5.26 -14.54 -2.77
N ASN A 28 6.09 -15.34 -3.46
CA ASN A 28 7.52 -15.44 -3.16
C ASN A 28 8.24 -14.11 -3.41
N SER A 29 7.94 -13.44 -4.52
CA SER A 29 8.44 -12.09 -4.83
C SER A 29 8.06 -11.11 -3.73
N LEU A 30 6.78 -11.04 -3.37
CA LEU A 30 6.26 -10.17 -2.31
C LEU A 30 6.97 -10.40 -0.97
N VAL A 31 7.11 -11.65 -0.54
CA VAL A 31 7.78 -11.98 0.73
C VAL A 31 9.26 -11.62 0.69
N SER A 32 9.94 -11.86 -0.44
CA SER A 32 11.36 -11.53 -0.59
C SER A 32 11.59 -10.01 -0.57
N SER A 33 10.81 -9.25 -1.34
CA SER A 33 10.85 -7.79 -1.40
C SER A 33 10.49 -7.15 -0.06
N TRP A 34 9.55 -7.72 0.68
CA TRP A 34 9.24 -7.27 2.04
C TRP A 34 10.43 -7.44 2.98
N ARG A 35 11.08 -8.61 2.97
CA ARG A 35 12.24 -8.91 3.83
C ARG A 35 13.45 -8.05 3.52
N SER A 36 13.66 -7.69 2.25
CA SER A 36 14.76 -6.81 1.84
C SER A 36 14.45 -5.33 1.96
N GLY A 37 13.20 -4.96 2.28
CA GLY A 37 12.76 -3.57 2.28
C GLY A 37 12.84 -2.92 0.90
N ASP A 38 12.47 -3.65 -0.16
CA ASP A 38 12.47 -3.17 -1.54
C ASP A 38 11.30 -2.21 -1.79
N ALA A 39 11.55 -0.92 -1.53
CA ALA A 39 10.59 0.17 -1.72
C ALA A 39 10.11 0.30 -3.18
N ASP A 40 10.99 0.03 -4.14
CA ASP A 40 10.70 0.17 -5.57
C ASP A 40 9.69 -0.89 -6.02
N TYR A 41 9.81 -2.12 -5.52
CA TYR A 41 8.82 -3.19 -5.78
C TYR A 41 7.41 -2.75 -5.39
N PHE A 42 7.23 -2.30 -4.15
CA PHE A 42 5.89 -1.92 -3.66
C PHE A 42 5.35 -0.64 -4.30
N THR A 43 6.23 0.28 -4.70
CA THR A 43 5.85 1.46 -5.47
C THR A 43 5.30 1.06 -6.84
N ARG A 44 6.00 0.19 -7.58
CA ARG A 44 5.52 -0.32 -8.87
C ARG A 44 4.20 -1.08 -8.75
N THR A 45 4.07 -1.97 -7.76
CA THR A 45 2.81 -2.70 -7.53
C THR A 45 1.63 -1.76 -7.24
N ALA A 46 1.87 -0.65 -6.53
CA ALA A 46 0.83 0.36 -6.32
C ALA A 46 0.46 1.08 -7.62
N GLU A 47 1.44 1.43 -8.46
CA GLU A 47 1.21 2.06 -9.77
C GLU A 47 0.43 1.13 -10.73
N GLU A 48 0.84 -0.14 -10.84
CA GLU A 48 0.14 -1.16 -11.65
C GLU A 48 -1.31 -1.33 -11.21
N MET A 49 -1.57 -1.33 -9.89
CA MET A 49 -2.92 -1.38 -9.35
C MET A 49 -3.76 -0.14 -9.74
N ASN A 50 -3.16 1.05 -9.77
CA ASN A 50 -3.83 2.26 -10.21
C ASN A 50 -4.21 2.19 -11.70
N GLU A 51 -3.31 1.68 -12.53
CA GLU A 51 -3.55 1.52 -13.96
C GLU A 51 -4.64 0.48 -14.26
N MET A 52 -4.59 -0.68 -13.61
CA MET A 52 -5.51 -1.78 -13.87
C MET A 52 -6.87 -1.59 -13.17
N TRP A 53 -6.87 -1.09 -11.94
CA TRP A 53 -8.04 -1.07 -11.07
C TRP A 53 -8.17 0.28 -10.33
N PRO A 54 -8.34 1.42 -11.04
CA PRO A 54 -8.28 2.74 -10.43
C PRO A 54 -9.32 2.97 -9.31
N VAL A 55 -10.52 2.39 -9.45
CA VAL A 55 -11.55 2.46 -8.40
C VAL A 55 -11.10 1.74 -7.12
N LEU A 56 -10.47 0.58 -7.29
CA LEU A 56 -9.95 -0.20 -6.16
C LEU A 56 -8.73 0.48 -5.54
N TYR A 57 -7.83 1.02 -6.36
CA TYR A 57 -6.69 1.83 -5.91
C TYR A 57 -7.13 3.00 -5.05
N GLN A 58 -8.10 3.79 -5.55
CA GLN A 58 -8.67 4.92 -4.82
C GLN A 58 -9.25 4.51 -3.45
N SER A 59 -9.90 3.36 -3.36
CA SER A 59 -10.50 2.89 -2.11
C SER A 59 -9.49 2.25 -1.16
N LEU A 60 -8.57 1.42 -1.66
CA LEU A 60 -7.70 0.59 -0.84
C LEU A 60 -6.36 1.25 -0.52
N LEU A 61 -5.86 2.13 -1.36
CA LEU A 61 -4.60 2.84 -1.10
C LEU A 61 -4.89 4.27 -0.72
N VAL A 62 -5.39 5.09 -1.64
CA VAL A 62 -5.52 6.54 -1.42
C VAL A 62 -6.36 6.88 -0.18
N LYS A 63 -7.65 6.50 -0.17
CA LYS A 63 -8.55 6.83 0.95
C LYS A 63 -8.12 6.17 2.26
N ARG A 64 -7.65 4.92 2.18
CA ARG A 64 -7.27 4.12 3.36
C ARG A 64 -6.00 4.64 4.01
N ASN A 65 -5.00 5.04 3.21
CA ASN A 65 -3.74 5.57 3.70
C ASN A 65 -3.94 6.99 4.24
N ALA A 66 -4.67 7.86 3.52
CA ALA A 66 -4.98 9.19 4.02
C ALA A 66 -5.73 9.17 5.37
N ALA A 67 -6.56 8.16 5.62
CA ALA A 67 -7.27 8.01 6.89
C ALA A 67 -6.36 7.75 8.10
N TRP A 68 -5.09 7.38 7.91
CA TRP A 68 -4.12 7.26 9.01
C TRP A 68 -3.54 8.60 9.45
N MET A 69 -3.44 9.57 8.54
CA MET A 69 -2.70 10.82 8.79
C MET A 69 -3.19 11.62 10.01
N PRO A 70 -4.51 11.80 10.25
CA PRO A 70 -4.95 12.56 11.42
C PRO A 70 -4.40 12.01 12.74
N ARG A 71 -4.33 10.69 12.88
CA ARG A 71 -3.82 10.03 14.08
C ARG A 71 -2.29 10.09 14.16
N LEU A 72 -1.60 10.00 13.02
CA LEU A 72 -0.14 10.16 12.99
C LEU A 72 0.27 11.58 13.35
N GLU A 73 -0.43 12.59 12.84
CA GLU A 73 -0.21 14.00 13.18
C GLU A 73 -0.44 14.27 14.68
N GLU A 74 -1.50 13.71 15.27
CA GLU A 74 -1.75 13.79 16.71
C GLU A 74 -0.58 13.21 17.53
N TYR A 75 -0.03 12.07 17.10
CA TYR A 75 1.09 11.45 17.78
C TYR A 75 2.41 12.22 17.60
N LEU A 76 2.67 12.71 16.39
CA LEU A 76 3.85 13.53 16.07
C LEU A 76 3.87 14.87 16.84
N ALA A 77 2.72 15.35 17.31
CA ALA A 77 2.61 16.54 18.15
C ALA A 77 3.05 16.32 19.61
N THR A 78 3.41 15.09 20.00
CA THR A 78 3.81 14.74 21.37
C THR A 78 5.28 14.36 21.45
N GLU A 79 5.87 14.45 22.65
CA GLU A 79 7.28 14.11 22.90
C GLU A 79 7.62 12.60 22.82
N PRO A 80 6.73 11.67 23.22
CA PRO A 80 7.02 10.24 23.12
C PRO A 80 7.33 9.76 21.69
N VAL A 81 8.23 8.78 21.59
CA VAL A 81 8.51 8.09 20.32
C VAL A 81 7.51 6.96 20.13
N GLU A 82 6.73 7.04 19.06
CA GLU A 82 5.75 6.02 18.72
C GLU A 82 6.32 4.94 17.79
N PHE A 83 5.93 3.68 18.04
CA PHE A 83 6.20 2.57 17.13
C PHE A 83 4.93 2.17 16.39
N VAL A 84 4.90 2.43 15.09
CA VAL A 84 3.72 2.21 14.24
C VAL A 84 3.90 0.97 13.38
N ILE A 85 2.97 0.02 13.47
CA ILE A 85 2.95 -1.20 12.67
C ILE A 85 1.78 -1.12 11.68
N THR A 86 2.07 -1.23 10.39
CA THR A 86 1.08 -1.25 9.32
C THR A 86 1.39 -2.36 8.30
N GLY A 87 0.46 -2.61 7.38
CA GLY A 87 0.73 -3.44 6.19
C GLY A 87 1.56 -2.69 5.15
N VAL A 88 2.34 -3.42 4.34
CA VAL A 88 3.33 -2.83 3.42
C VAL A 88 2.76 -1.82 2.42
N MET A 89 1.52 -2.04 1.95
CA MET A 89 0.81 -1.17 1.02
C MET A 89 0.36 0.16 1.64
N HIS A 90 0.59 0.37 2.93
CA HIS A 90 0.45 1.69 3.54
C HIS A 90 1.70 2.55 3.35
N MET A 91 2.90 1.98 3.16
CA MET A 91 4.14 2.74 3.34
C MET A 91 4.61 3.44 2.07
N HIS A 92 4.76 2.68 0.98
CA HIS A 92 5.39 3.14 -0.26
C HIS A 92 4.38 3.62 -1.32
N GLY A 93 4.87 4.23 -2.39
CA GLY A 93 4.07 4.79 -3.48
C GLY A 93 3.65 6.25 -3.29
N PRO A 94 3.04 6.86 -4.32
CA PRO A 94 2.68 8.28 -4.31
C PRO A 94 1.66 8.63 -3.22
N ASP A 95 0.76 7.69 -2.90
CA ASP A 95 -0.24 7.82 -1.85
C ASP A 95 0.14 7.05 -0.56
N GLY A 96 1.42 6.71 -0.41
CA GLY A 96 1.95 6.06 0.78
C GLY A 96 2.09 7.02 1.97
N LEU A 97 2.11 6.46 3.19
CA LEU A 97 2.29 7.23 4.43
C LEU A 97 3.67 7.89 4.47
N LEU A 98 4.71 7.24 3.95
CA LEU A 98 6.06 7.83 3.96
C LEU A 98 6.08 9.12 3.14
N ARG A 99 5.46 9.11 1.96
CA ARG A 99 5.34 10.31 1.12
C ARG A 99 4.51 11.41 1.80
N GLN A 100 3.38 11.04 2.41
CA GLN A 100 2.53 12.01 3.12
C GLN A 100 3.24 12.62 4.33
N LEU A 101 4.07 11.85 5.03
CA LEU A 101 4.91 12.34 6.14
C LEU A 101 6.01 13.28 5.63
N GLU A 102 6.66 12.98 4.51
CA GLU A 102 7.61 13.91 3.86
C GLU A 102 6.93 15.23 3.47
N ASP A 103 5.72 15.16 2.91
CA ASP A 103 4.94 16.34 2.53
C ASP A 103 4.51 17.18 3.75
N LEU A 104 4.40 16.58 4.94
CA LEU A 104 4.24 17.28 6.23
C LEU A 104 5.54 17.89 6.77
N GLY A 105 6.68 17.65 6.11
CA GLY A 105 7.98 18.15 6.51
C GLY A 105 8.76 17.21 7.44
N CYS A 106 8.34 15.96 7.58
CA CYS A 106 9.11 14.95 8.31
C CYS A 106 10.30 14.46 7.47
N THR A 107 11.43 14.18 8.13
CA THR A 107 12.53 13.43 7.52
C THR A 107 12.23 11.95 7.60
N VAL A 108 12.25 11.25 6.46
CA VAL A 108 12.09 9.79 6.40
C VAL A 108 13.44 9.14 6.16
N GLU A 109 13.76 8.14 6.98
CA GLU A 109 14.98 7.33 6.85
C GLU A 109 14.62 5.84 6.95
N GLN A 110 15.09 5.05 5.99
CA GLN A 110 15.00 3.59 6.06
C GLN A 110 16.13 3.03 6.90
N LEU A 111 15.78 2.42 8.03
CA LEU A 111 16.73 1.77 8.93
C LEU A 111 17.23 0.45 8.34
N ARG A 112 18.48 0.09 8.62
CA ARG A 112 19.16 -1.13 8.15
C ARG A 112 19.25 -2.20 9.23
#